data_AF-A0A8E0WMT3-F1
#
_entry.id   AF-A0A8E0WMT3-F1
#
_cell.length_a   1.000
_cell.length_b   1.000
_cell.length_c   1.000
_cell.angle_alpha   90.00
_cell.angle_beta   90.00
_cell.angle_gamma   90.00
#
_symmetry.space_group_name_H-M   'P 1'
#
loop_
_entity.id
_entity.type
_entity.pdbx_description
1 polymer ?
#
loop_
_entity_poly.entity_id
_entity_poly.type
_entity_poly.pdbx_seq_one_letter_code
_entity_poly.pdbx_strand_id
1 'polypeptide(L)' 'MQRYLDPTNDVAFKKLFTDKTRLLSFLNNIMRLPEELRIIDLEYISNEQVPDLAQNNKEYSRRKS' A
#
# COMPACT_ATOMS: atom_id res chain seq x y z
N MET A 1 1.46 18.29 14.56
CA MET A 1 0.17 17.58 14.57
C MET A 1 0.14 16.66 13.34
N GLN A 2 0.38 15.37 13.52
CA GLN A 2 0.23 14.37 12.45
C GLN A 2 -1.26 14.22 12.13
N ARG A 3 -1.75 14.96 11.12
CA ARG A 3 -3.09 14.80 10.55
C ARG A 3 -3.09 13.75 9.43
N TYR A 4 -2.48 12.60 9.66
CA TYR A 4 -2.56 11.48 8.73
C TYR A 4 -3.24 10.32 9.44
N LEU A 5 -4.37 9.90 8.87
CA LEU A 5 -5.07 8.65 9.16
C LEU A 5 -5.59 8.55 10.59
N ASP A 6 -6.66 9.30 10.88
CA ASP A 6 -7.58 8.84 11.91
C ASP A 6 -8.21 7.54 11.39
N PRO A 7 -8.02 6.38 12.06
CA PRO A 7 -8.57 5.09 11.62
C PRO A 7 -10.11 5.10 11.57
N THR A 8 -10.75 6.07 12.21
CA THR A 8 -12.18 6.31 12.12
C THR A 8 -12.58 6.91 10.76
N ASN A 9 -11.68 7.63 10.09
CA ASN A 9 -11.89 8.26 8.78
C ASN A 9 -11.58 7.33 7.60
N ASP A 10 -11.04 6.14 7.86
CA ASP A 10 -10.81 5.12 6.83
C ASP A 10 -12.12 4.58 6.24
N VAL A 11 -13.22 4.57 6.99
CA VAL A 11 -14.52 4.08 6.50
C VAL A 11 -15.05 4.98 5.39
N ALA A 12 -14.96 6.30 5.57
CA ALA A 12 -15.41 7.27 4.58
C ALA A 12 -14.54 7.19 3.32
N PHE A 13 -13.21 7.14 3.49
CA PHE A 13 -12.27 6.99 2.39
C PHE A 13 -12.54 5.70 1.60
N LYS A 14 -12.66 4.56 2.29
CA LYS A 14 -12.97 3.27 1.65
C LYS A 14 -14.28 3.32 0.88
N LYS A 15 -15.35 3.93 1.44
CA LYS A 15 -16.64 4.08 0.74
C LYS A 15 -16.54 4.97 -0.50
N LEU A 16 -15.85 6.10 -0.41
CA LEU A 16 -15.65 7.03 -1.53
C LEU A 16 -14.79 6.43 -2.65
N PHE A 17 -13.79 5.63 -2.28
CA PHE A 17 -12.80 5.06 -3.19
C PHE A 17 -12.90 3.55 -3.32
N THR A 18 -14.09 2.98 -3.08
CA THR A 18 -14.38 1.56 -3.41
C THR A 18 -14.24 1.33 -4.92
N ASP A 19 -14.56 2.36 -5.70
CA ASP A 19 -14.31 2.41 -7.14
C ASP A 19 -12.85 2.79 -7.43
N LYS A 20 -12.08 1.82 -7.93
CA LYS A 20 -10.68 2.00 -8.32
C LYS A 20 -10.49 3.08 -9.39
N THR A 21 -11.44 3.25 -10.32
CA THR A 21 -11.34 4.26 -11.39
C THR A 21 -11.41 5.68 -10.81
N ARG A 22 -12.25 5.88 -9.80
CA ARG A 22 -12.35 7.14 -9.06
C ARG A 22 -11.08 7.43 -8.26
N LEU A 23 -10.51 6.41 -7.61
CA LEU A 23 -9.25 6.54 -6.88
C LEU A 23 -8.09 6.92 -7.82
N LEU A 24 -7.97 6.23 -8.95
CA LEU A 24 -6.94 6.49 -9.95
C LEU A 24 -7.07 7.91 -10.53
N SER A 25 -8.28 8.35 -10.84
CA SER A 25 -8.54 9.71 -11.32
C SER A 25 -8.18 10.76 -10.27
N PHE A 26 -8.53 10.52 -9.00
CA PHE A 26 -8.17 11.40 -7.89
C PHE A 26 -6.65 11.52 -7.73
N LEU A 27 -5.93 10.39 -7.74
CA LEU A 27 -4.47 10.33 -7.59
C LEU A 27 -3.75 11.06 -8.73
N ASN A 28 -4.16 10.84 -9.99
CA ASN A 28 -3.60 11.55 -11.13
C ASN A 28 -3.80 13.07 -11.04
N ASN A 29 -4.95 13.52 -10.53
CA ASN A 29 -5.23 14.95 -10.36
C ASN A 29 -4.44 15.58 -9.21
N ILE A 30 -4.35 14.92 -8.05
CA ILE A 30 -3.69 15.49 -6.87
C ILE A 30 -2.16 15.53 -7.02
N MET A 31 -1.58 14.52 -7.68
CA MET A 31 -0.13 14.45 -7.91
C MET A 31 0.33 15.31 -9.10
N ARG A 32 -0.61 15.85 -9.90
CA ARG A 32 -0.32 16.68 -11.08
C ARG A 32 0.67 15.99 -12.03
N LEU A 33 0.48 14.69 -12.22
CA LEU A 33 1.34 13.92 -13.11
C LEU A 33 1.15 14.41 -14.56
N PRO A 34 2.25 14.58 -15.32
CA PRO A 34 2.15 14.85 -16.75
C PRO A 34 1.50 13.65 -17.45
N GLU A 35 0.96 13.87 -18.66
CA GLU A 35 0.09 12.89 -19.32
C GLU A 35 0.78 11.54 -19.55
N GLU A 36 2.08 11.55 -19.83
CA GLU A 36 2.90 10.36 -20.08
C GLU A 36 3.16 9.53 -18.83
N LEU A 37 2.99 10.12 -17.64
CA LEU A 37 3.23 9.49 -16.34
C LEU A 37 1.95 9.23 -15.56
N ARG A 38 0.78 9.35 -16.21
CA ARG A 38 -0.48 9.02 -15.55
C ARG A 38 -0.49 7.57 -15.08
N ILE A 39 -0.95 7.36 -13.85
CA ILE A 39 -1.19 6.04 -13.30
C ILE A 39 -2.26 5.36 -14.15
N ILE A 40 -1.97 4.15 -14.62
CA ILE A 40 -2.88 3.31 -15.40
C ILE A 40 -3.47 2.13 -14.60
N ASP A 41 -2.84 1.75 -13.49
CA ASP A 41 -3.30 0.65 -12.64
C ASP A 41 -2.93 0.85 -11.17
N LEU A 42 -3.66 0.18 -10.27
CA LEU A 42 -3.49 0.21 -8.82
C LEU A 42 -3.70 -1.18 -8.20
N GLU A 43 -2.69 -1.63 -7.45
CA GLU A 43 -2.74 -2.83 -6.63
C GLU A 43 -2.78 -2.47 -5.14
N TYR A 44 -3.63 -3.17 -4.38
CA TYR A 44 -3.64 -3.07 -2.92
C TYR A 44 -2.65 -4.07 -2.35
N ILE A 45 -1.64 -3.57 -1.64
CA ILE A 45 -0.68 -4.41 -0.94
C ILE A 45 -1.27 -4.77 0.43
N SER A 46 -1.09 -6.02 0.86
CA SER A 46 -1.48 -6.43 2.22
C SER A 46 -0.69 -5.64 3.25
N ASN A 47 -1.36 -5.19 4.32
CA ASN A 47 -0.70 -4.55 5.46
C ASN A 47 0.04 -5.55 6.36
N GLU A 48 -0.10 -6.86 6.11
CA GLU A 48 0.67 -7.86 6.82
C GLU A 48 2.13 -7.77 6.40
N GLN A 49 2.95 -7.22 7.29
CA GLN A 49 4.41 -7.37 7.18
C GLN A 49 4.74 -8.80 7.59
N VAL A 50 4.71 -9.72 6.62
CA VAL A 50 5.23 -11.07 6.84
C VAL A 50 6.73 -10.92 7.10
N PRO A 51 7.24 -11.32 8.29
CA PRO A 51 8.67 -11.30 8.52
C PRO A 51 9.35 -12.16 7.46
N ASP A 52 10.45 -11.69 6.88
CA ASP A 52 11.23 -12.49 5.93
C ASP A 52 11.95 -13.63 6.68
N LEU A 53 11.22 -14.72 6.93
CA LEU A 53 11.71 -15.89 7.67
C LEU A 53 12.75 -16.70 6.86
N ALA A 54 13.00 -16.35 5.59
CA ALA A 54 13.93 -17.07 4.73
C ALA A 54 15.40 -16.99 5.20
N GLN A 55 15.76 -15.98 6.00
CA GLN A 55 17.12 -15.86 6.55
C GLN A 55 17.38 -16.74 7.78
N ASN A 56 16.32 -17.14 8.50
CA ASN A 56 16.48 -17.84 9.77
C ASN A 56 16.79 -19.34 9.58
N ASN A 57 16.34 -19.96 8.49
CA ASN A 57 16.52 -21.40 8.26
C ASN A 57 17.98 -21.80 7.98
N LYS A 58 18.80 -20.87 7.46
CA LYS A 58 20.24 -21.12 7.25
C LYS A 58 21.02 -21.08 8.55
N GLU A 59 20.61 -20.26 9.50
CA GLU A 59 21.31 -20.11 10.78
C GLU A 59 20.94 -21.21 11.79
N TYR A 60 19.68 -21.65 11.81
CA TYR A 60 19.26 -22.81 12.60
C TYR A 60 19.95 -24.12 12.16
N SER A 61 20.24 -24.27 10.87
CA SER A 61 20.94 -25.45 10.34
C SER A 61 22.45 -25.42 10.62
N ARG A 62 23.05 -24.22 10.77
CA ARG A 62 24.49 -24.03 11.01
C ARG A 62 24.89 -24.16 12.48
N ARG A 63 23.96 -23.90 13.41
CA ARG A 63 24.17 -24.08 14.87
C ARG A 63 23.93 -25.52 15.36
N LYS A 64 23.50 -26.42 14.47
CA LYS A 64 23.23 -27.84 14.74
C LYS A 64 24.19 -28.81 14.05
N SER A 65 25.21 -28.30 13.34
CA SER A 65 26.29 -29.10 12.73
C SER A 65 27.60 -28.90 13.48
#